data_AF-A0A962C201-F1
#
_entry.id   AF-A0A962C201-F1
#
_cell.length_a   1.000
_cell.length_b   1.000
_cell.length_c   1.000
_cell.angle_alpha   90.00
_cell.angle_beta   90.00
_cell.angle_gamma   90.00
#
_symmetry.space_group_name_H-M   'P 1'
#
loop_
_entity.id
_entity.type
_entity.pdbx_description
1 polymer ?
#
loop_
_entity_poly.entity_id
_entity_poly.type
_entity_poly.pdbx_seq_one_letter_code
_entity_poly.pdbx_strand_id
1 'polypeptide(L)'
;MPHRHYHRIAWIAVLLALVVIVFGAFVRLSNAGLSCPDWPTCYGSITWPTHAHEIAQANDAFTRPVESHKAWREQVHRHLAATLGLLVFTLAFLGSRRLRGGKLLVIGASALVAISIPLYMRGEHGLAGALALGGELALLAWALRPDGVISPRGDFSRLSALLLAVIVFQALLGMWTVTWLLKPIVVMGHLVGGMTTFALLTYLATRAAPNAALYSAGAWRLRPLLIATLVVVLIQIALGGWVSANYAALACGVDYPKCLGQWWPRHDFAEGFVLWRGIGIDYEGGVL
;
A
#
# COMPACT_ATOMS: atom_id res chain seq x y z
N MET A 1 -8.07 -12.56 -23.55
CA MET A 1 -7.87 -11.36 -22.72
C MET A 1 -9.20 -10.67 -22.50
N PRO A 2 -9.45 -10.06 -21.33
CA PRO A 2 -10.75 -9.43 -21.02
C PRO A 2 -11.06 -8.16 -21.86
N HIS A 3 -10.03 -7.48 -22.37
CA HIS A 3 -10.12 -6.26 -23.18
C HIS A 3 -8.85 -6.08 -24.07
N ARG A 4 -8.96 -5.38 -25.21
CA ARG A 4 -7.85 -5.20 -26.18
C ARG A 4 -6.63 -4.47 -25.60
N HIS A 5 -6.85 -3.57 -24.64
CA HIS A 5 -5.79 -2.79 -24.00
C HIS A 5 -5.48 -3.24 -22.56
N TYR A 6 -6.01 -4.39 -22.13
CA TYR A 6 -5.90 -4.85 -20.74
C TYR A 6 -4.44 -4.92 -20.26
N HIS A 7 -3.57 -5.52 -21.07
CA HIS A 7 -2.14 -5.62 -20.78
C HIS A 7 -1.43 -4.26 -20.76
N ARG A 8 -1.81 -3.32 -21.62
CA ARG A 8 -1.23 -1.96 -21.63
C ARG A 8 -1.57 -1.22 -20.35
N ILE A 9 -2.83 -1.28 -19.93
CA ILE A 9 -3.28 -0.69 -18.65
C ILE A 9 -2.51 -1.33 -17.49
N ALA A 10 -2.32 -2.65 -17.49
CA ALA A 10 -1.56 -3.34 -16.46
C ALA A 10 -0.10 -2.87 -16.38
N TRP A 11 0.60 -2.69 -17.50
CA TRP A 11 1.97 -2.17 -17.49
C TRP A 11 2.07 -0.70 -17.09
N ILE A 12 1.08 0.14 -17.47
CA ILE A 12 1.00 1.52 -16.97
C ILE A 12 0.83 1.51 -15.45
N ALA A 13 -0.02 0.62 -14.91
CA ALA A 13 -0.19 0.45 -13.47
C ALA A 13 1.08 -0.08 -12.79
N VAL A 14 1.84 -1.00 -13.40
CA VAL A 14 3.15 -1.46 -12.90
C VAL A 14 4.13 -0.29 -12.79
N LEU A 15 4.25 0.52 -13.85
CA LEU A 15 5.14 1.68 -13.85
C LEU A 15 4.72 2.69 -12.77
N LEU A 16 3.42 3.00 -12.68
CA LEU A 16 2.91 3.91 -11.66
C LEU A 16 3.12 3.35 -10.25
N ALA A 17 2.94 2.05 -10.03
CA ALA A 17 3.20 1.42 -8.73
C ALA A 17 4.67 1.56 -8.32
N LEU A 18 5.61 1.38 -9.25
CA LEU A 18 7.02 1.64 -8.99
C LEU A 18 7.27 3.10 -8.60
N VAL A 19 6.67 4.06 -9.32
CA VAL A 19 6.76 5.48 -9.00
C VAL A 19 6.18 5.77 -7.61
N VAL A 20 5.02 5.20 -7.26
CA VAL A 20 4.39 5.36 -5.94
C VAL A 20 5.30 4.83 -4.84
N ILE A 21 5.92 3.67 -5.01
CA ILE A 21 6.83 3.05 -4.03
C ILE A 21 8.06 3.94 -3.81
N VAL A 22 8.74 4.34 -4.89
CA VAL A 22 9.94 5.19 -4.81
C VAL A 22 9.62 6.56 -4.23
N PHE A 23 8.52 7.17 -4.65
CA PHE A 23 8.10 8.47 -4.15
C PHE A 23 7.64 8.39 -2.68
N GLY A 24 7.01 7.28 -2.26
CA GLY A 24 6.69 7.02 -0.85
C GLY A 24 7.94 6.92 0.03
N ALA A 25 9.01 6.27 -0.48
CA ALA A 25 10.30 6.27 0.21
C ALA A 25 10.88 7.69 0.33
N PHE A 26 10.74 8.53 -0.70
CA PHE A 26 11.13 9.94 -0.64
C PHE A 26 10.32 10.74 0.39
N VAL A 27 8.99 10.57 0.45
CA VAL A 27 8.15 11.19 1.50
C VAL A 27 8.66 10.84 2.89
N ARG A 28 8.96 9.56 3.13
CA ARG A 28 9.46 9.08 4.42
C ARG A 28 10.85 9.62 4.75
N LEU A 29 11.82 9.46 3.86
CA LEU A 29 13.22 9.87 4.07
C LEU A 29 13.39 11.38 4.20
N SER A 30 12.39 12.15 3.76
CA SER A 30 12.38 13.60 3.85
C SER A 30 11.51 14.16 4.98
N ASN A 31 11.05 13.28 5.90
CA ASN A 31 10.22 13.62 7.06
C ASN A 31 8.96 14.41 6.66
N ALA A 32 8.26 13.95 5.61
CA ALA A 32 6.99 14.51 5.16
C ALA A 32 5.82 13.56 5.40
N GLY A 33 6.00 12.50 6.19
CA GLY A 33 4.97 11.47 6.38
C GLY A 33 3.77 11.96 7.19
N LEU A 34 3.93 13.06 7.93
CA LEU A 34 2.91 13.72 8.74
C LEU A 34 2.73 15.21 8.37
N SER A 35 3.06 15.61 7.15
CA SER A 35 2.93 17.00 6.71
C SER A 35 1.48 17.45 6.51
N CYS A 36 0.56 16.53 6.22
CA CYS A 36 -0.87 16.78 6.14
C CYS A 36 -1.57 16.20 7.39
N PRO A 37 -2.29 17.00 8.19
CA PRO A 37 -2.89 16.55 9.46
C PRO A 37 -4.16 15.69 9.27
N ASP A 38 -4.79 15.76 8.11
CA ASP A 38 -6.04 15.12 7.75
C ASP A 38 -5.87 14.16 6.56
N TRP A 39 -6.92 13.39 6.28
CA TRP A 39 -6.99 12.46 5.16
C TRP A 39 -8.45 12.35 4.69
N PRO A 40 -8.76 12.24 3.39
CA PRO A 40 -7.85 12.21 2.23
C PRO A 40 -7.32 13.58 1.78
N THR A 41 -7.82 14.66 2.38
CA THR A 41 -7.42 16.05 2.13
C THR A 41 -6.12 16.42 2.85
N CYS A 42 -5.58 17.60 2.55
CA CYS A 42 -4.47 18.24 3.27
C CYS A 42 -4.91 19.64 3.68
N TYR A 43 -5.02 19.88 4.98
CA TYR A 43 -5.62 21.09 5.57
C TYR A 43 -7.03 21.38 5.04
N GLY A 44 -7.86 20.34 4.88
CA GLY A 44 -9.23 20.45 4.38
C GLY A 44 -9.35 20.69 2.86
N SER A 45 -8.24 20.76 2.12
CA SER A 45 -8.22 20.93 0.67
C SER A 45 -7.73 19.67 -0.05
N ILE A 46 -8.08 19.51 -1.33
CA ILE A 46 -7.55 18.43 -2.18
C ILE A 46 -6.07 18.68 -2.50
N THR A 47 -5.61 19.93 -2.42
CA THR A 47 -4.20 20.32 -2.57
C THR A 47 -3.68 20.85 -1.24
N TRP A 48 -2.45 21.38 -1.20
CA TRP A 48 -1.87 21.95 0.01
C TRP A 48 -1.90 23.49 -0.03
N PRO A 49 -2.03 24.17 1.13
CA PRO A 49 -1.98 25.63 1.19
C PRO A 49 -0.64 26.18 0.69
N THR A 50 -0.69 27.19 -0.16
CA THR A 50 0.52 27.88 -0.68
C THR A 50 0.45 29.40 -0.53
N HIS A 51 -0.75 29.97 -0.45
CA HIS A 51 -0.92 31.40 -0.27
C HIS A 51 -0.98 31.78 1.21
N ALA A 52 -0.47 32.97 1.56
CA ALA A 52 -0.36 33.41 2.95
C ALA A 52 -1.69 33.39 3.72
N HIS A 53 -2.80 33.75 3.06
CA HIS A 53 -4.13 33.74 3.67
C HIS A 53 -4.64 32.31 3.92
N GLU A 54 -4.40 31.37 3.00
CA GLU A 54 -4.74 29.95 3.17
C GLU A 54 -3.92 29.32 4.29
N ILE A 55 -2.62 29.66 4.36
CA ILE A 55 -1.72 29.19 5.42
C ILE A 55 -2.19 29.71 6.78
N ALA A 56 -2.55 30.99 6.89
CA ALA A 56 -3.07 31.56 8.12
C ALA A 56 -4.36 30.85 8.56
N GLN A 57 -5.32 30.70 7.65
CA GLN A 57 -6.58 30.00 7.93
C GLN A 57 -6.35 28.52 8.35
N ALA A 58 -5.44 27.83 7.68
CA ALA A 58 -5.10 26.45 8.00
C ALA A 58 -4.44 26.33 9.38
N ASN A 59 -3.55 27.26 9.74
CA ASN A 59 -2.91 27.31 11.05
C ASN A 59 -3.90 27.67 12.18
N ASP A 60 -4.99 28.38 11.88
CA ASP A 60 -6.08 28.63 12.84
C ASP A 60 -6.96 27.37 13.05
N ALA A 61 -7.15 26.57 12.00
CA ALA A 61 -8.07 25.41 12.01
C ALA A 61 -7.42 24.09 12.46
N PHE A 62 -6.11 23.93 12.28
CA PHE A 62 -5.38 22.68 12.56
C PHE A 62 -4.24 22.92 13.54
N THR A 63 -3.98 21.94 14.40
CA THR A 63 -2.93 22.03 15.43
C THR A 63 -1.51 21.92 14.88
N ARG A 64 -1.33 21.30 13.70
CA ARG A 64 -0.03 21.13 13.05
C ARG A 64 0.23 22.29 12.09
N PRO A 65 1.30 23.09 12.28
CA PRO A 65 1.55 24.24 11.41
C PRO A 65 1.84 23.81 9.97
N VAL A 66 1.38 24.60 9.00
CA VAL A 66 1.60 24.32 7.58
C VAL A 66 3.08 24.43 7.22
N GLU A 67 3.66 23.32 6.77
CA GLU A 67 4.96 23.28 6.14
C GLU A 67 4.81 22.94 4.66
N SER A 68 4.49 23.95 3.82
CA SER A 68 4.16 23.73 2.40
C SER A 68 5.25 22.95 1.64
N HIS A 69 6.53 23.14 2.00
CA HIS A 69 7.68 22.43 1.43
C HIS A 69 7.72 20.91 1.75
N LYS A 70 6.96 20.46 2.76
CA LYS A 70 6.74 19.05 3.08
C LYS A 70 5.39 18.56 2.58
N ALA A 71 4.32 19.36 2.77
CA ALA A 71 2.93 19.03 2.46
C ALA A 71 2.72 18.53 1.02
N TRP A 72 3.39 19.17 0.05
CA TRP A 72 3.29 18.76 -1.35
C TRP A 72 3.77 17.32 -1.58
N ARG A 73 4.79 16.86 -0.85
CA ARG A 73 5.36 15.52 -1.01
C ARG A 73 4.34 14.47 -0.59
N GLU A 74 3.70 14.67 0.55
CA GLU A 74 2.68 13.74 1.02
C GLU A 74 1.43 13.76 0.13
N GLN A 75 0.93 14.95 -0.22
CA GLN A 75 -0.29 15.06 -0.99
C GLN A 75 -0.13 14.57 -2.44
N VAL A 76 1.02 14.82 -3.08
CA VAL A 76 1.34 14.24 -4.39
C VAL A 76 1.41 12.71 -4.32
N HIS A 77 2.00 12.15 -3.26
CA HIS A 77 2.03 10.70 -3.08
C HIS A 77 0.61 10.11 -3.01
N ARG A 78 -0.29 10.75 -2.26
CA ARG A 78 -1.71 10.37 -2.16
C ARG A 78 -2.41 10.43 -3.53
N HIS A 79 -2.15 11.44 -4.35
CA HIS A 79 -2.72 11.53 -5.71
C HIS A 79 -2.19 10.43 -6.65
N LEU A 80 -0.90 10.13 -6.59
CA LEU A 80 -0.31 9.03 -7.36
C LEU A 80 -0.91 7.68 -6.94
N ALA A 81 -1.07 7.45 -5.64
CA ALA A 81 -1.69 6.24 -5.10
C ALA A 81 -3.18 6.13 -5.49
N ALA A 82 -3.94 7.23 -5.45
CA ALA A 82 -5.34 7.26 -5.90
C ALA A 82 -5.46 6.93 -7.41
N THR A 83 -4.55 7.46 -8.23
CA THR A 83 -4.48 7.17 -9.66
C THR A 83 -4.18 5.68 -9.90
N LEU A 84 -3.27 5.09 -9.13
CA LEU A 84 -3.01 3.65 -9.16
C LEU A 84 -4.25 2.84 -8.77
N GLY A 85 -4.97 3.26 -7.72
CA GLY A 85 -6.24 2.68 -7.30
C GLY A 85 -7.27 2.64 -8.43
N LEU A 86 -7.41 3.74 -9.18
CA LEU A 86 -8.32 3.82 -10.33
C LEU A 86 -7.92 2.87 -11.46
N LEU A 87 -6.62 2.72 -11.74
CA LEU A 87 -6.13 1.76 -12.73
C LEU A 87 -6.42 0.31 -12.30
N VAL A 88 -6.19 -0.02 -11.03
CA VAL A 88 -6.50 -1.35 -10.49
C VAL A 88 -8.00 -1.63 -10.50
N PHE A 89 -8.83 -0.67 -10.09
CA PHE A 89 -10.28 -0.77 -10.22
C PHE A 89 -10.70 -1.02 -11.67
N THR A 90 -10.11 -0.30 -12.63
CA THR A 90 -10.37 -0.49 -14.06
C THR A 90 -10.00 -1.90 -14.52
N LEU A 91 -8.85 -2.44 -14.08
CA LEU A 91 -8.42 -3.81 -14.37
C LEU A 91 -9.35 -4.85 -13.74
N ALA A 92 -9.81 -4.64 -12.51
CA ALA A 92 -10.77 -5.50 -11.82
C ALA A 92 -12.14 -5.51 -12.50
N PHE A 93 -12.62 -4.33 -12.87
CA PHE A 93 -13.87 -4.16 -13.60
C PHE A 93 -13.80 -4.82 -14.97
N LEU A 94 -12.77 -4.53 -15.78
CA LEU A 94 -12.59 -5.13 -17.10
C LEU A 94 -12.37 -6.64 -17.04
N GLY A 95 -11.68 -7.13 -16.00
CA GLY A 95 -11.46 -8.55 -15.73
C GLY A 95 -12.76 -9.29 -15.41
N SER A 96 -13.66 -8.64 -14.67
CA SER A 96 -14.89 -9.24 -14.14
C SER A 96 -16.15 -8.93 -14.95
N ARG A 97 -16.10 -8.01 -15.93
CA ARG A 97 -17.28 -7.48 -16.64
C ARG A 97 -18.10 -8.50 -17.42
N ARG A 98 -17.51 -9.63 -17.79
CA ARG A 98 -18.19 -10.70 -18.56
C ARG A 98 -18.69 -11.84 -17.68
N LEU A 99 -18.40 -11.79 -16.38
CA LEU A 99 -18.85 -12.79 -15.41
C LEU A 99 -20.15 -12.33 -14.76
N ARG A 100 -21.08 -13.29 -14.55
CA ARG A 100 -22.35 -13.03 -13.86
C ARG A 100 -22.05 -12.48 -12.46
N GLY A 101 -22.62 -11.33 -12.12
CA GLY A 101 -22.40 -10.66 -10.83
C GLY A 101 -21.05 -9.94 -10.66
N GLY A 102 -20.06 -10.18 -11.53
CA GLY A 102 -18.71 -9.64 -11.35
C GLY A 102 -18.61 -8.11 -11.36
N LYS A 103 -19.43 -7.43 -12.18
CA LYS A 103 -19.50 -5.95 -12.17
C LYS A 103 -20.06 -5.41 -10.85
N LEU A 104 -21.17 -6.02 -10.40
CA LEU A 104 -21.85 -5.61 -9.17
C LEU A 104 -20.96 -5.82 -7.96
N LEU A 105 -20.20 -6.92 -7.93
CA LEU A 105 -19.21 -7.15 -6.89
C LEU A 105 -18.14 -6.05 -6.87
N VAL A 106 -17.45 -5.80 -7.99
CA VAL A 106 -16.34 -4.84 -8.04
C VAL A 106 -16.82 -3.43 -7.66
N ILE A 107 -17.95 -3.00 -8.22
CA ILE A 107 -18.53 -1.69 -7.91
C ILE A 107 -19.01 -1.64 -6.46
N GLY A 108 -19.76 -2.65 -6.02
CA GLY A 108 -20.34 -2.71 -4.68
C GLY A 108 -19.28 -2.73 -3.59
N ALA A 109 -18.27 -3.59 -3.71
CA ALA A 109 -17.16 -3.65 -2.76
C ALA A 109 -16.38 -2.32 -2.70
N SER A 110 -16.10 -1.70 -3.85
CA SER A 110 -15.42 -0.41 -3.89
C SER A 110 -16.28 0.71 -3.28
N ALA A 111 -17.59 0.69 -3.47
CA ALA A 111 -18.51 1.64 -2.88
C ALA A 111 -18.61 1.50 -1.36
N LEU A 112 -18.63 0.27 -0.83
CA LEU A 112 -18.63 0.01 0.61
C LEU A 112 -17.40 0.65 1.29
N VAL A 113 -16.22 0.48 0.70
CA VAL A 113 -14.97 1.08 1.19
C VAL A 113 -14.98 2.60 1.04
N ALA A 114 -15.45 3.13 -0.10
CA ALA A 114 -15.55 4.57 -0.31
C ALA A 114 -16.47 5.23 0.72
N ILE A 115 -17.56 4.56 1.13
CA ILE A 115 -18.49 5.03 2.16
C ILE A 115 -17.90 4.84 3.58
N SER A 116 -17.09 3.80 3.82
CA SER A 116 -16.49 3.58 5.14
C SER A 116 -15.53 4.70 5.54
N ILE A 117 -14.81 5.30 4.58
CA ILE A 117 -13.84 6.38 4.84
C ILE A 117 -14.47 7.59 5.56
N PRO A 118 -15.49 8.28 5.01
CA PRO A 118 -16.08 9.44 5.67
C PRO A 118 -16.86 9.08 6.94
N LEU A 119 -17.32 7.83 7.08
CA LEU A 119 -17.87 7.35 8.35
C LEU A 119 -16.79 7.25 9.42
N TYR A 120 -15.64 6.67 9.06
CA TYR A 120 -14.49 6.57 9.97
C TYR A 120 -14.04 7.95 10.45
N MET A 121 -13.95 8.93 9.55
CA MET A 121 -13.53 10.29 9.89
C MET A 121 -14.55 11.05 10.76
N ARG A 122 -15.82 10.64 10.78
CA ARG A 122 -16.85 11.19 11.67
C ARG A 122 -16.91 10.51 13.04
N GLY A 123 -16.04 9.53 13.30
CA GLY A 123 -16.02 8.78 14.57
C GLY A 123 -16.91 7.52 14.58
N GLU A 124 -17.60 7.22 13.48
CA GLU A 124 -18.47 6.04 13.35
C GLU A 124 -17.66 4.77 13.05
N HIS A 125 -16.66 4.47 13.89
CA HIS A 125 -15.64 3.45 13.64
C HIS A 125 -16.22 2.05 13.49
N GLY A 126 -17.29 1.71 14.22
CA GLY A 126 -17.94 0.39 14.15
C GLY A 126 -18.57 0.12 12.79
N LEU A 127 -19.43 1.03 12.31
CA LEU A 127 -20.07 0.92 11.01
C LEU A 127 -19.06 1.01 9.87
N ALA A 128 -18.11 1.94 9.97
CA ALA A 128 -17.03 2.07 8.99
C ALA A 128 -16.23 0.75 8.86
N GLY A 129 -15.86 0.15 10.00
CA GLY A 129 -15.15 -1.14 10.03
C GLY A 129 -15.96 -2.26 9.40
N ALA A 130 -17.26 -2.34 9.70
CA ALA A 130 -18.14 -3.37 9.12
C ALA A 130 -18.27 -3.24 7.59
N LEU A 131 -18.42 -2.02 7.06
CA LEU A 131 -18.52 -1.77 5.62
C LEU A 131 -17.20 -2.09 4.90
N ALA A 132 -16.08 -1.62 5.44
CA ALA A 132 -14.75 -1.90 4.88
C ALA A 132 -14.47 -3.41 4.86
N LEU A 133 -14.72 -4.10 5.98
CA LEU A 133 -14.55 -5.55 6.09
C LEU A 133 -15.47 -6.31 5.12
N GLY A 134 -16.74 -5.89 5.00
CA GLY A 134 -17.67 -6.50 4.07
C GLY A 134 -17.23 -6.40 2.61
N GLY A 135 -16.73 -5.22 2.19
CA GLY A 135 -16.16 -5.03 0.86
C GLY A 135 -14.92 -5.88 0.61
N GLU A 136 -14.01 -5.91 1.58
CA GLU A 136 -12.76 -6.68 1.50
C GLU A 136 -13.02 -8.19 1.44
N LEU A 137 -13.87 -8.72 2.32
CA LEU A 137 -14.24 -10.14 2.33
C LEU A 137 -14.95 -10.55 1.04
N ALA A 138 -15.79 -9.68 0.46
CA ALA A 138 -16.45 -9.96 -0.82
C ALA A 138 -15.43 -10.10 -1.97
N LEU A 139 -14.42 -9.21 -2.02
CA LEU A 139 -13.35 -9.29 -3.01
C LEU A 139 -12.48 -10.54 -2.82
N LEU A 140 -12.11 -10.86 -1.59
CA LEU A 140 -11.32 -12.05 -1.26
C LEU A 140 -12.07 -13.34 -1.56
N ALA A 141 -13.35 -13.44 -1.17
CA ALA A 141 -14.19 -14.60 -1.48
C ALA A 141 -14.33 -14.81 -2.99
N TRP A 142 -14.49 -13.73 -3.75
CA TRP A 142 -14.50 -13.81 -5.21
C TRP A 142 -13.15 -14.23 -5.79
N ALA A 143 -12.05 -13.71 -5.26
CA ALA A 143 -10.70 -14.06 -5.71
C ALA A 143 -10.35 -15.54 -5.43
N LEU A 144 -10.80 -16.07 -4.29
CA LEU A 144 -10.51 -17.42 -3.80
C LEU A 144 -11.58 -18.46 -4.19
N ARG A 145 -12.60 -18.07 -4.97
CA ARG A 145 -13.65 -18.98 -5.43
C ARG A 145 -13.04 -20.22 -6.11
N PRO A 146 -13.59 -21.45 -5.97
CA PRO A 146 -13.05 -22.65 -6.62
C PRO A 146 -12.96 -22.50 -8.15
N ASP A 147 -11.91 -23.05 -8.78
CA ASP A 147 -11.80 -23.10 -10.25
C ASP A 147 -13.02 -23.80 -10.87
N GLY A 148 -13.71 -23.09 -11.76
CA GLY A 148 -14.64 -23.73 -12.69
C GLY A 148 -13.84 -24.32 -13.84
N VAL A 149 -14.31 -25.43 -14.42
CA VAL A 149 -13.73 -26.01 -15.64
C VAL A 149 -13.69 -24.91 -16.74
N ILE A 150 -12.48 -24.59 -17.23
CA ILE A 150 -12.09 -23.67 -18.33
C ILE A 150 -11.52 -22.28 -17.93
N SER A 151 -10.21 -22.11 -18.11
CA SER A 151 -9.65 -21.12 -19.07
C SER A 151 -8.13 -21.31 -19.26
N PRO A 152 -7.66 -21.72 -20.46
CA PRO A 152 -6.24 -21.83 -20.82
C PRO A 152 -5.43 -20.52 -20.71
N ARG A 153 -6.10 -19.37 -20.51
CA ARG A 153 -5.50 -18.03 -20.46
C ARG A 153 -5.49 -17.38 -19.06
N GLY A 154 -5.84 -18.13 -18.01
CA GLY A 154 -5.83 -17.66 -16.62
C GLY A 154 -7.06 -16.83 -16.23
N ASP A 155 -7.54 -17.00 -14.98
CA ASP A 155 -8.68 -16.23 -14.45
C ASP A 155 -8.24 -14.83 -14.01
N PHE A 156 -8.18 -13.90 -14.98
CA PHE A 156 -7.88 -12.49 -14.74
C PHE A 156 -8.84 -11.83 -13.75
N SER A 157 -10.09 -12.30 -13.65
CA SER A 157 -11.06 -11.72 -12.71
C SER A 157 -10.67 -12.03 -11.26
N ARG A 158 -10.22 -13.24 -10.96
CA ARG A 158 -9.71 -13.58 -9.62
C ARG A 158 -8.50 -12.74 -9.24
N LEU A 159 -7.51 -12.71 -10.13
CA LEU A 159 -6.24 -12.01 -9.86
C LEU A 159 -6.46 -10.50 -9.72
N SER A 160 -7.28 -9.90 -10.58
CA SER A 160 -7.59 -8.47 -10.49
C SER A 160 -8.50 -8.13 -9.30
N ALA A 161 -9.35 -9.04 -8.83
CA ALA A 161 -10.10 -8.88 -7.58
C ALA A 161 -9.22 -9.00 -6.34
N LEU A 162 -8.27 -9.95 -6.30
CA LEU A 162 -7.27 -10.05 -5.24
C LEU A 162 -6.43 -8.77 -5.17
N LEU A 163 -5.99 -8.29 -6.34
CA LEU A 163 -5.24 -7.04 -6.43
C LEU A 163 -6.06 -5.83 -5.95
N LEU A 164 -7.37 -5.79 -6.26
CA LEU A 164 -8.27 -4.75 -5.76
C LEU A 164 -8.46 -4.83 -4.24
N ALA A 165 -8.55 -6.03 -3.67
CA ALA A 165 -8.60 -6.24 -2.22
C ALA A 165 -7.32 -5.68 -1.56
N VAL A 166 -6.15 -6.09 -2.05
CA VAL A 166 -4.86 -5.61 -1.54
C VAL A 166 -4.74 -4.08 -1.63
N ILE A 167 -5.13 -3.45 -2.75
CA ILE A 167 -5.01 -1.99 -2.89
C ILE A 167 -6.01 -1.22 -2.01
N VAL A 168 -7.21 -1.77 -1.79
CA VAL A 168 -8.21 -1.23 -0.85
C VAL A 168 -7.64 -1.26 0.57
N PHE A 169 -7.12 -2.41 0.99
CA PHE A 169 -6.50 -2.53 2.31
C PHE A 169 -5.27 -1.64 2.45
N GLN A 170 -4.49 -1.45 1.39
CA GLN A 170 -3.38 -0.49 1.34
C GLN A 170 -3.82 0.96 1.52
N ALA A 171 -4.96 1.36 0.96
CA ALA A 171 -5.51 2.69 1.18
C ALA A 171 -5.89 2.91 2.66
N LEU A 172 -6.47 1.89 3.31
CA LEU A 172 -6.78 1.92 4.75
C LEU A 172 -5.50 2.00 5.60
N LEU A 173 -4.48 1.20 5.27
CA LEU A 173 -3.17 1.29 5.93
C LEU A 173 -2.53 2.66 5.73
N GLY A 174 -2.61 3.23 4.53
CA GLY A 174 -2.12 4.58 4.21
C GLY A 174 -2.82 5.65 5.05
N MET A 175 -4.15 5.59 5.18
CA MET A 175 -4.89 6.46 6.10
C MET A 175 -4.39 6.29 7.55
N TRP A 176 -4.21 5.05 8.01
CA TRP A 176 -3.70 4.78 9.36
C TRP A 176 -2.26 5.24 9.59
N THR A 177 -1.41 5.30 8.56
CA THR A 177 -0.07 5.91 8.73
C THR A 177 -0.16 7.36 9.18
N VAL A 178 -1.21 8.09 8.78
CA VAL A 178 -1.43 9.49 9.18
C VAL A 178 -2.19 9.55 10.50
N THR A 179 -3.34 8.87 10.60
CA THR A 179 -4.20 8.94 11.80
C THR A 179 -3.57 8.31 13.04
N TRP A 180 -2.65 7.35 12.86
CA TRP A 180 -1.90 6.71 13.94
C TRP A 180 -0.43 7.12 13.97
N LEU A 181 -0.11 8.33 13.46
CA LEU A 181 1.18 9.00 13.64
C LEU A 181 2.39 8.10 13.31
N LEU A 182 2.38 7.49 12.12
CA LEU A 182 3.44 6.66 11.57
C LEU A 182 3.80 5.41 12.40
N LYS A 183 2.84 4.82 13.12
CA LYS A 183 3.04 3.56 13.85
C LYS A 183 3.84 2.52 13.05
N PRO A 184 4.95 1.97 13.58
CA PRO A 184 5.88 1.16 12.80
C PRO A 184 5.26 -0.08 12.15
N ILE A 185 4.36 -0.77 12.87
CA ILE A 185 3.66 -1.94 12.34
C ILE A 185 2.77 -1.59 11.14
N VAL A 186 2.13 -0.42 11.15
CA VAL A 186 1.27 0.06 10.06
C VAL A 186 2.13 0.48 8.86
N VAL A 187 3.21 1.22 9.10
CA VAL A 187 4.15 1.64 8.06
C VAL A 187 4.80 0.43 7.37
N MET A 188 5.24 -0.55 8.15
CA MET A 188 5.80 -1.81 7.63
C MET A 188 4.74 -2.60 6.84
N GLY A 189 3.52 -2.73 7.37
CA GLY A 189 2.41 -3.38 6.68
C GLY A 189 2.05 -2.68 5.36
N HIS A 190 2.11 -1.34 5.34
CA HIS A 190 1.93 -0.53 4.15
C HIS A 190 3.01 -0.85 3.11
N LEU A 191 4.30 -0.85 3.48
CA LEU A 191 5.40 -1.25 2.59
C LEU A 191 5.22 -2.67 2.03
N VAL A 192 4.95 -3.66 2.89
CA VAL A 192 4.80 -5.06 2.48
C VAL A 192 3.64 -5.23 1.50
N GLY A 193 2.50 -4.60 1.76
CA GLY A 193 1.36 -4.67 0.83
C GLY A 193 1.56 -3.84 -0.44
N GLY A 194 2.35 -2.75 -0.41
CA GLY A 194 2.80 -2.02 -1.60
C GLY A 194 3.66 -2.90 -2.52
N MET A 195 4.64 -3.61 -1.95
CA MET A 195 5.47 -4.59 -2.69
C MET A 195 4.64 -5.76 -3.21
N THR A 196 3.65 -6.24 -2.43
CA THR A 196 2.69 -7.25 -2.86
C THR A 196 1.84 -6.77 -4.04
N THR A 197 1.36 -5.52 -4.00
CA THR A 197 0.61 -4.88 -5.08
C THR A 197 1.45 -4.82 -6.36
N PHE A 198 2.70 -4.39 -6.26
CA PHE A 198 3.64 -4.36 -7.39
C PHE A 198 3.90 -5.75 -7.97
N ALA A 199 4.11 -6.76 -7.12
CA ALA A 199 4.32 -8.14 -7.55
C ALA A 199 3.08 -8.72 -8.26
N LEU A 200 1.88 -8.53 -7.71
CA LEU A 200 0.62 -8.97 -8.30
C LEU A 200 0.31 -8.24 -9.62
N LEU A 201 0.56 -6.93 -9.70
CA LEU A 201 0.42 -6.15 -10.94
C LEU A 201 1.38 -6.64 -12.02
N THR A 202 2.65 -6.89 -11.65
CA THR A 202 3.66 -7.39 -12.58
C THR A 202 3.26 -8.77 -13.09
N TYR A 203 2.80 -9.65 -12.19
CA TYR A 203 2.28 -10.97 -12.56
C TYR A 203 1.05 -10.89 -13.48
N LEU A 204 0.12 -9.98 -13.20
CA LEU A 204 -1.04 -9.73 -14.06
C LEU A 204 -0.62 -9.21 -15.45
N ALA A 205 0.32 -8.27 -15.50
CA ALA A 205 0.79 -7.64 -16.73
C ALA A 205 1.55 -8.61 -17.64
N THR A 206 2.38 -9.48 -17.07
CA THR A 206 3.08 -10.54 -17.81
C THR A 206 2.13 -11.61 -18.30
N ARG A 207 1.17 -12.07 -17.48
CA ARG A 207 0.14 -13.03 -17.93
C ARG A 207 -0.79 -12.48 -19.00
N ALA A 208 -1.06 -11.18 -18.96
CA ALA A 208 -1.87 -10.52 -19.96
C ALA A 208 -1.11 -10.24 -21.27
N ALA A 209 0.21 -10.42 -21.32
CA ALA A 209 1.00 -10.15 -22.51
C ALA A 209 0.69 -11.13 -23.66
N PRO A 210 0.73 -10.70 -24.94
CA PRO A 210 0.42 -11.57 -26.09
C PRO A 210 1.27 -12.85 -26.18
N ASN A 211 2.51 -12.81 -25.69
CA ASN A 211 3.48 -13.91 -25.78
C ASN A 211 3.73 -14.60 -24.42
N ALA A 212 2.76 -14.59 -23.50
CA ALA A 212 2.92 -15.06 -22.12
C ALA A 212 3.20 -16.58 -21.94
N ALA A 213 3.44 -17.34 -23.01
CA ALA A 213 3.70 -18.77 -22.95
C ALA A 213 5.20 -19.05 -22.75
N LEU A 214 5.65 -19.04 -21.50
CA LEU A 214 6.92 -19.65 -21.10
C LEU A 214 6.65 -20.66 -19.98
N TYR A 215 6.38 -21.90 -20.35
CA TYR A 215 6.30 -23.03 -19.42
C TYR A 215 7.57 -23.88 -19.56
N SER A 216 8.40 -23.92 -18.51
CA SER A 216 9.48 -24.89 -18.41
C SER A 216 8.97 -26.14 -17.70
N ALA A 217 9.02 -27.30 -18.37
CA ALA A 217 8.57 -28.59 -17.84
C ALA A 217 9.31 -29.04 -16.56
N GLY A 218 10.50 -28.47 -16.28
CA GLY A 218 11.31 -28.76 -15.09
C GLY A 218 11.12 -27.79 -13.92
N ALA A 219 10.39 -26.69 -14.10
CA ALA A 219 10.30 -25.62 -13.10
C ALA A 219 9.69 -26.04 -11.76
N TRP A 220 8.90 -27.13 -11.73
CA TRP A 220 8.30 -27.63 -10.49
C TRP A 220 9.35 -28.09 -9.46
N ARG A 221 10.52 -28.56 -9.91
CA ARG A 221 11.63 -28.99 -9.03
C ARG A 221 12.24 -27.81 -8.27
N LEU A 222 12.11 -26.60 -8.81
CA LEU A 222 12.60 -25.37 -8.18
C LEU A 222 11.59 -24.74 -7.23
N ARG A 223 10.36 -25.26 -7.13
CA ARG A 223 9.31 -24.73 -6.25
C ARG A 223 9.74 -24.57 -4.78
N PRO A 224 10.35 -25.57 -4.12
CA PRO A 224 10.76 -25.39 -2.72
C PRO A 224 11.79 -24.27 -2.56
N LEU A 225 12.77 -24.19 -3.47
CA LEU A 225 13.77 -23.12 -3.48
C LEU A 225 13.15 -21.73 -3.73
N LEU A 226 12.18 -21.66 -4.65
CA LEU A 226 11.44 -20.43 -4.95
C LEU A 226 10.61 -19.95 -3.74
N ILE A 227 9.91 -20.87 -3.06
CA ILE A 227 9.15 -20.55 -1.85
C ILE A 227 10.10 -20.07 -0.75
N ALA A 228 11.21 -20.77 -0.52
CA ALA A 228 12.20 -20.37 0.46
C ALA A 228 12.76 -18.98 0.17
N THR A 229 13.11 -18.69 -1.10
CA THR A 229 13.61 -17.38 -1.53
C THR A 229 12.56 -16.29 -1.31
N LEU A 230 11.29 -16.56 -1.65
CA LEU A 230 10.20 -15.61 -1.43
C LEU A 230 9.99 -15.29 0.05
N VAL A 231 10.06 -16.31 0.92
CA VAL A 231 9.96 -16.12 2.38
C VAL A 231 11.12 -15.28 2.90
N VAL A 232 12.35 -15.58 2.48
CA VAL A 232 13.55 -14.80 2.88
C VAL A 232 13.43 -13.35 2.44
N VAL A 233 13.02 -13.09 1.19
CA VAL A 233 12.84 -11.72 0.68
C VAL A 233 11.72 -10.98 1.43
N LEU A 234 10.61 -11.66 1.75
CA LEU A 234 9.52 -11.07 2.52
C LEU A 234 10.00 -10.64 3.92
N ILE A 235 10.75 -11.52 4.61
CA ILE A 235 11.35 -11.21 5.92
C ILE A 235 12.31 -10.03 5.78
N GLN A 236 13.16 -10.01 4.76
CA GLN A 236 14.11 -8.91 4.52
C GLN A 236 13.40 -7.57 4.28
N ILE A 237 12.34 -7.55 3.47
CA ILE A 237 11.52 -6.35 3.23
C ILE A 237 10.86 -5.88 4.52
N ALA A 238 10.28 -6.81 5.30
CA ALA A 238 9.65 -6.48 6.57
C ALA A 238 10.65 -5.90 7.58
N LEU A 239 11.81 -6.54 7.76
CA LEU A 239 12.88 -6.06 8.64
C LEU A 239 13.45 -4.72 8.18
N GLY A 240 13.68 -4.53 6.87
CA GLY A 240 14.10 -3.24 6.33
C GLY A 240 13.05 -2.13 6.56
N GLY A 241 11.78 -2.47 6.36
CA GLY A 241 10.65 -1.60 6.70
C GLY A 241 10.61 -1.25 8.19
N TRP A 242 10.86 -2.22 9.07
CA TRP A 242 10.92 -2.02 10.52
C TRP A 242 12.04 -1.06 10.92
N VAL A 243 13.25 -1.24 10.37
CA VAL A 243 14.39 -0.33 10.59
C VAL A 243 14.07 1.08 10.14
N SER A 244 13.51 1.24 8.93
CA SER A 244 13.10 2.55 8.40
C SER A 244 11.98 3.19 9.23
N ALA A 245 11.02 2.39 9.69
CA ALA A 245 9.86 2.85 10.44
C ALA A 245 10.24 3.35 11.84
N ASN A 246 11.34 2.86 12.40
CA ASN A 246 11.90 3.31 13.67
C ASN A 246 13.07 4.29 13.54
N TYR A 247 13.34 4.81 12.33
CA TYR A 247 14.46 5.75 12.08
C TYR A 247 15.85 5.21 12.44
N ALA A 248 16.02 3.89 12.49
CA ALA A 248 17.26 3.23 12.90
C ALA A 248 18.28 3.02 11.76
N ALA A 249 18.06 3.64 10.59
CA ALA A 249 18.90 3.41 9.40
C ALA A 249 20.37 3.84 9.59
N LEU A 250 20.62 4.85 10.42
CA LEU A 250 21.96 5.37 10.72
C LEU A 250 22.46 4.97 12.12
N ALA A 251 21.81 4.00 12.78
CA ALA A 251 22.19 3.57 14.13
C ALA A 251 23.64 3.05 14.22
N CYS A 252 24.17 2.51 13.12
CA CYS A 252 25.56 2.06 13.00
C CYS A 252 26.53 3.11 12.43
N GLY A 253 26.09 4.36 12.25
CA GLY A 253 26.87 5.40 11.59
C GLY A 253 27.13 5.08 10.12
N VAL A 254 28.39 5.18 9.70
CA VAL A 254 28.86 4.88 8.33
C VAL A 254 29.56 3.53 8.22
N ASP A 255 29.60 2.76 9.32
CA ASP A 255 30.32 1.50 9.37
C ASP A 255 29.55 0.40 8.62
N TYR A 256 30.27 -0.32 7.77
CA TYR A 256 29.82 -1.55 7.13
C TYR A 256 31.04 -2.45 6.84
N PRO A 257 31.00 -3.76 7.14
CA PRO A 257 29.88 -4.56 7.64
C PRO A 257 29.73 -4.58 9.18
N LYS A 258 30.64 -3.93 9.91
CA LYS A 258 30.56 -3.78 11.37
C LYS A 258 29.61 -2.65 11.74
N CYS A 259 29.21 -2.58 13.01
CA CYS A 259 28.42 -1.50 13.58
C CYS A 259 29.22 -0.83 14.70
N LEU A 260 29.60 0.44 14.53
CA LEU A 260 30.42 1.20 15.49
C LEU A 260 31.71 0.43 15.89
N GLY A 261 32.41 -0.09 14.89
CA GLY A 261 33.64 -0.90 15.05
C GLY A 261 33.44 -2.32 15.61
N GLN A 262 32.21 -2.73 15.94
CA GLN A 262 31.89 -4.04 16.52
C GLN A 262 31.12 -4.93 15.55
N TRP A 263 31.42 -6.23 15.51
CA TRP A 263 30.65 -7.20 14.70
C TRP A 263 29.28 -7.51 15.32
N TRP A 264 29.18 -7.41 16.64
CA TRP A 264 27.99 -7.75 17.40
C TRP A 264 27.90 -6.85 18.64
N PRO A 265 27.45 -5.60 18.49
CA PRO A 265 27.31 -4.69 19.61
C PRO A 265 26.26 -5.20 20.60
N ARG A 266 26.34 -4.70 21.84
CA ARG A 266 25.29 -4.96 22.84
C ARG A 266 23.97 -4.42 22.31
N HIS A 267 22.98 -5.29 22.22
CA HIS A 267 21.67 -5.01 21.63
C HIS A 267 20.58 -5.43 22.61
N ASP A 268 19.43 -4.78 22.50
CA ASP A 268 18.21 -5.15 23.22
C ASP A 268 17.12 -5.45 22.19
N PHE A 269 16.95 -6.73 21.86
CA PHE A 269 15.90 -7.15 20.93
C PHE A 269 14.51 -7.04 21.53
N ALA A 270 14.37 -7.10 22.86
CA ALA A 270 13.07 -6.96 23.50
C ALA A 270 12.54 -5.54 23.29
N GLU A 271 13.39 -4.54 23.47
CA GLU A 271 13.06 -3.14 23.17
C GLU A 271 12.97 -2.89 21.66
N GLY A 272 13.89 -3.43 20.85
CA GLY A 272 13.90 -3.23 19.40
C GLY A 272 12.68 -3.78 18.64
N PHE A 273 11.97 -4.77 19.21
CA PHE A 273 10.81 -5.42 18.59
C PHE A 273 9.50 -5.23 19.38
N VAL A 274 9.38 -4.19 20.20
CA VAL A 274 8.08 -3.81 20.77
C VAL A 274 7.13 -3.37 19.65
N LEU A 275 6.12 -4.21 19.37
CA LEU A 275 5.17 -3.98 18.29
C LEU A 275 4.16 -2.86 18.59
N TRP A 276 3.97 -2.54 19.87
CA TRP A 276 2.94 -1.62 20.31
C TRP A 276 3.35 -0.87 21.58
N ARG A 277 3.70 0.42 21.46
CA ARG A 277 3.99 1.30 22.60
C ARG A 277 2.80 2.16 23.06
N GLY A 278 1.57 1.80 22.65
CA GLY A 278 0.34 2.58 22.95
C GLY A 278 -0.12 3.50 21.79
N ILE A 279 -1.28 4.13 21.94
CA ILE A 279 -1.87 5.07 20.95
C ILE A 279 -1.51 6.53 21.25
N GLY A 280 -1.39 7.38 20.22
CA GLY A 280 -1.09 8.81 20.38
C GLY A 280 0.39 9.22 20.42
N ILE A 281 1.31 8.27 20.41
CA ILE A 281 2.75 8.56 20.26
C ILE A 281 3.06 8.90 18.80
N ASP A 282 3.77 10.01 18.57
CA ASP A 282 4.30 10.40 17.27
C ASP A 282 5.60 9.64 16.98
N TYR A 283 5.64 8.89 15.87
CA TYR A 283 6.80 8.12 15.46
C TYR A 283 7.64 8.82 14.38
N GLU A 284 7.29 10.03 13.93
CA GLU A 284 8.15 10.82 13.03
C GLU A 284 9.47 11.19 13.72
N GLY A 285 10.60 11.00 13.04
CA GLY A 285 11.93 11.15 13.64
C GLY A 285 12.42 9.98 14.52
N GLY A 286 11.54 9.06 14.93
CA GLY A 286 11.89 7.88 15.72
C GLY A 286 11.62 8.05 17.22
N VAL A 287 11.38 6.93 17.90
CA VAL A 287 11.08 6.87 19.35
C VAL A 287 11.90 5.81 20.08
N LEU A 288 12.89 5.24 19.38
CA LEU A 288 13.87 4.29 19.90
C LEU A 288 15.19 5.00 20.19
#